data_AF-A0A6G2QZM3-F1
#
_entry.id   AF-A0A6G2QZM3-F1
#
_cell.length_a   1.000
_cell.length_b   1.000
_cell.length_c   1.000
_cell.angle_alpha   90.00
_cell.angle_beta   90.00
_cell.angle_gamma   90.00
#
_symmetry.space_group_name_H-M   'P 1'
#
loop_
_entity.id
_entity.type
_entity.pdbx_description
1 polymer ?
#
loop_
_entity_poly.entity_id
_entity_poly.type
_entity_poly.pdbx_seq_one_letter_code
_entity_poly.pdbx_strand_id
1 'polypeptide(L)'
;AEAAPRTAAPEAPAAPRTAGALAARWFTGPGRVRRVTGMTAVGLAVATAAVLALSFPGDDDRAQRGEPVGADGPVRIRPVLSPGLCLTDGHTRDGRYPSEVAVHRPCAGAEPPVTRLVPAGNGTYRVSWYHPEHGTGCLVVLTTAPARDLLEPRNDCTAGTRFRVERVHGGDGADTDADEYVLRVDAGRCLGAADAEPAEGTEAVVRACTDAPAQRYLIGPSDG
;
A
#
# COMPACT_ATOMS: atom_id res chain seq x y z
N ALA A 1 7.09 -82.43 9.22
CA ALA A 1 6.96 -81.00 9.59
C ALA A 1 8.38 -80.49 9.77
N GLU A 2 8.84 -79.43 9.13
CA GLU A 2 8.25 -78.10 9.10
C GLU A 2 8.80 -77.32 7.89
N ALA A 3 7.92 -76.67 7.13
CA ALA A 3 8.26 -75.88 5.96
C ALA A 3 8.45 -74.42 6.37
N ALA A 4 9.56 -73.80 5.96
CA ALA A 4 9.82 -72.38 6.19
C ALA A 4 8.95 -71.50 5.27
N PRO A 5 8.39 -70.38 5.76
CA PRO A 5 7.55 -69.49 4.97
C PRO A 5 8.37 -68.53 4.10
N ARG A 6 7.85 -68.27 2.89
CA ARG A 6 8.38 -67.32 1.90
C ARG A 6 8.04 -65.89 2.28
N THR A 7 9.04 -65.02 2.28
CA THR A 7 8.92 -63.57 2.41
C THR A 7 8.22 -62.98 1.18
N ALA A 8 7.09 -62.29 1.37
CA ALA A 8 6.40 -61.53 0.32
C ALA A 8 6.95 -60.09 0.26
N ALA A 9 7.22 -59.62 -0.96
CA ALA A 9 7.68 -58.26 -1.25
C ALA A 9 6.52 -57.24 -1.19
N PRO A 10 6.77 -55.96 -0.87
CA PRO A 10 5.74 -54.92 -0.89
C PRO A 10 5.38 -54.48 -2.31
N GLU A 11 4.08 -54.43 -2.55
CA GLU A 11 3.39 -54.01 -3.77
C GLU A 11 3.43 -52.48 -3.92
N ALA A 12 3.87 -52.00 -5.08
CA ALA A 12 3.97 -50.58 -5.40
C ALA A 12 2.58 -49.97 -5.68
N PRO A 13 2.25 -48.76 -5.20
CA PRO A 13 0.98 -48.13 -5.49
C PRO A 13 0.88 -47.66 -6.95
N ALA A 14 -0.29 -47.94 -7.51
CA ALA A 14 -0.69 -47.68 -8.89
C ALA A 14 -0.73 -46.18 -9.26
N ALA A 15 -0.24 -45.87 -10.46
CA ALA A 15 -0.40 -44.57 -11.09
C ALA A 15 -1.84 -44.36 -11.60
N PRO A 16 -2.46 -43.19 -11.40
CA PRO A 16 -3.69 -42.83 -12.11
C PRO A 16 -3.40 -42.41 -13.55
N ARG A 17 -4.14 -43.01 -14.50
CA ARG A 17 -4.20 -42.60 -15.91
C ARG A 17 -5.49 -41.84 -16.20
N THR A 18 -5.30 -40.75 -16.96
CA THR A 18 -6.19 -40.14 -17.98
C THR A 18 -7.54 -39.55 -17.56
N ALA A 19 -7.73 -38.26 -17.85
CA ALA A 19 -8.53 -37.79 -19.00
C ALA A 19 -8.62 -36.26 -19.03
N GLY A 20 -8.73 -35.68 -20.23
CA GLY A 20 -9.36 -34.36 -20.40
C GLY A 20 -8.53 -33.31 -21.12
N ALA A 21 -8.38 -33.46 -22.45
CA ALA A 21 -8.09 -32.34 -23.32
C ALA A 21 -9.23 -31.31 -23.26
N LEU A 22 -8.93 -30.04 -22.97
CA LEU A 22 -9.66 -28.91 -23.52
C LEU A 22 -8.69 -27.75 -23.80
N ALA A 23 -8.40 -27.59 -25.08
CA ALA A 23 -7.79 -26.42 -25.65
C ALA A 23 -8.71 -25.21 -25.46
N ALA A 24 -8.24 -24.15 -24.80
CA ALA A 24 -8.87 -22.85 -24.79
C ALA A 24 -7.94 -21.81 -25.44
N ARG A 25 -7.95 -21.87 -26.77
CA ARG A 25 -7.90 -20.75 -27.73
C ARG A 25 -7.36 -19.40 -27.23
N TRP A 26 -6.10 -19.19 -27.56
CA TRP A 26 -5.50 -17.95 -28.03
C TRP A 26 -6.47 -17.14 -28.91
N PHE A 27 -6.87 -15.95 -28.46
CA PHE A 27 -7.49 -14.94 -29.32
C PHE A 27 -6.53 -13.76 -29.49
N THR A 28 -5.70 -13.86 -30.53
CA THR A 28 -5.11 -12.71 -31.21
C THR A 28 -6.19 -12.08 -32.07
N GLY A 29 -6.78 -10.98 -31.60
CA GLY A 29 -7.70 -10.16 -32.39
C GLY A 29 -6.94 -9.11 -33.21
N PRO A 30 -7.05 -9.09 -34.56
CA PRO A 30 -6.45 -8.03 -35.38
C PRO A 30 -7.28 -6.75 -35.28
N GLY A 31 -6.65 -5.67 -34.82
CA GLY A 31 -7.21 -4.33 -34.80
C GLY A 31 -7.45 -3.79 -36.21
N ARG A 32 -8.72 -3.68 -36.61
CA ARG A 32 -9.11 -2.89 -37.79
C ARG A 32 -9.22 -1.42 -37.38
N VAL A 33 -8.21 -0.64 -37.75
CA VAL A 33 -8.19 0.81 -37.65
C VAL A 33 -9.19 1.38 -38.66
N ARG A 34 -10.31 1.92 -38.17
CA ARG A 34 -11.29 2.61 -39.01
C ARG A 34 -10.97 4.11 -38.96
N ARG A 35 -10.33 4.61 -40.02
CA ARG A 35 -10.17 6.07 -40.27
C ARG A 35 -11.57 6.66 -40.49
N VAL A 36 -11.94 7.65 -39.68
CA VAL A 36 -13.08 8.53 -39.95
C VAL A 36 -12.54 9.94 -40.06
N THR A 37 -12.49 10.42 -41.29
CA THR A 37 -12.28 11.81 -41.69
C THR A 37 -13.63 12.53 -41.60
N GLY A 38 -13.70 13.74 -41.06
CA GLY A 38 -14.95 14.51 -41.10
C GLY A 38 -14.94 15.87 -40.41
N MET A 39 -14.55 16.88 -41.17
CA MET A 39 -15.06 18.26 -41.24
C MET A 39 -15.19 19.16 -39.99
N THR A 40 -14.46 20.26 -40.10
CA THR A 40 -14.60 21.58 -39.48
C THR A 40 -16.03 22.13 -39.43
N ALA A 41 -16.38 22.78 -38.31
CA ALA A 41 -17.31 23.91 -38.31
C ALA A 41 -16.82 24.96 -37.30
N VAL A 42 -16.40 26.10 -37.86
CA VAL A 42 -16.16 27.36 -37.15
C VAL A 42 -17.51 27.94 -36.77
N GLY A 43 -17.73 28.16 -35.48
CA GLY A 43 -18.90 28.84 -34.94
C GLY A 43 -18.44 29.89 -33.94
N LEU A 44 -18.21 31.11 -34.43
CA LEU A 44 -17.99 32.30 -33.62
C LEU A 44 -19.32 32.63 -32.93
N ALA A 45 -19.39 32.50 -31.60
CA ALA A 45 -20.50 33.03 -30.82
C ALA A 45 -19.95 34.10 -29.87
N VAL A 46 -20.14 35.35 -30.29
CA VAL A 46 -19.93 36.56 -29.49
C VAL A 46 -21.04 36.59 -28.42
N ALA A 47 -20.67 36.55 -27.15
CA ALA A 47 -21.58 36.84 -26.04
C ALA A 47 -20.95 37.92 -25.14
N THR A 48 -21.42 39.14 -25.40
CA THR A 48 -21.54 40.32 -24.54
C THR A 48 -20.92 40.30 -23.14
N ALA A 49 -20.02 41.26 -22.92
CA ALA A 49 -19.58 41.75 -21.63
C ALA A 49 -20.72 42.45 -20.87
N ALA A 50 -20.78 42.22 -19.56
CA ALA A 50 -20.94 43.21 -18.48
C ALA A 50 -21.74 42.63 -17.31
N VAL A 51 -21.05 42.25 -16.23
CA VAL A 51 -21.58 42.40 -14.87
C VAL A 51 -20.42 42.80 -13.96
N LEU A 52 -20.51 44.00 -13.39
CA LEU A 52 -19.67 44.47 -12.29
C LEU A 52 -19.79 43.49 -11.12
N ALA A 53 -18.66 42.89 -10.71
CA ALA A 53 -18.57 42.18 -9.46
C ALA A 53 -17.60 42.91 -8.53
N LEU A 54 -18.19 43.35 -7.42
CA LEU A 54 -17.58 43.92 -6.23
C LEU A 54 -16.32 43.14 -5.82
N SER A 55 -15.33 43.88 -5.34
CA SER A 55 -14.12 43.37 -4.72
C SER A 55 -14.46 42.39 -3.59
N PHE A 56 -14.42 41.09 -3.88
CA PHE A 56 -14.26 40.07 -2.86
C PHE A 56 -12.75 40.02 -2.55
N PRO A 57 -12.34 40.13 -1.28
CA PRO A 57 -10.98 39.79 -0.90
C PRO A 57 -10.80 38.32 -1.30
N GLY A 58 -9.88 38.07 -2.22
CA GLY A 58 -9.50 36.70 -2.56
C GLY A 58 -8.99 36.05 -1.30
N ASP A 59 -9.75 35.09 -0.77
CA ASP A 59 -9.22 34.07 0.10
C ASP A 59 -8.02 33.47 -0.64
N ASP A 60 -6.83 33.78 -0.14
CA ASP A 60 -5.59 33.09 -0.43
C ASP A 60 -5.70 31.66 0.14
N ASP A 61 -6.62 30.86 -0.41
CA ASP A 61 -6.57 29.40 -0.38
C ASP A 61 -5.43 28.94 -1.31
N ARG A 62 -4.22 29.44 -1.04
CA ARG A 62 -3.05 28.60 -1.23
C ARG A 62 -3.24 27.47 -0.24
N ALA A 63 -3.87 26.40 -0.70
CA ALA A 63 -3.61 25.06 -0.21
C ALA A 63 -2.08 24.96 -0.10
N GLN A 64 -1.58 25.17 1.12
CA GLN A 64 -0.16 25.16 1.42
C GLN A 64 0.27 23.75 1.05
N ARG A 65 0.91 23.66 -0.11
CA ARG A 65 1.53 22.45 -0.61
C ARG A 65 2.70 22.25 0.34
N GLY A 66 2.43 21.59 1.47
CA GLY A 66 3.43 21.23 2.46
C GLY A 66 4.59 20.55 1.75
N GLU A 67 5.81 20.77 2.23
CA GLU A 67 6.99 20.15 1.66
C GLU A 67 6.79 18.63 1.49
N PRO A 68 7.30 18.03 0.41
CA PRO A 68 7.18 16.59 0.20
C PRO A 68 7.76 15.85 1.40
N VAL A 69 6.94 15.06 2.10
CA VAL A 69 7.39 14.27 3.23
C VAL A 69 8.42 13.25 2.75
N GLY A 70 9.70 13.45 3.09
CA GLY A 70 10.78 12.46 2.94
C GLY A 70 10.88 11.77 1.57
N ALA A 71 10.39 12.39 0.49
CA ALA A 71 10.20 11.72 -0.80
C ALA A 71 11.51 11.49 -1.59
N ASP A 72 12.60 12.15 -1.18
CA ASP A 72 13.87 12.15 -1.90
C ASP A 72 14.82 11.00 -1.49
N GLY A 73 14.38 10.06 -0.65
CA GLY A 73 15.21 8.95 -0.21
C GLY A 73 14.49 7.84 0.56
N PRO A 74 15.26 6.85 1.03
CA PRO A 74 14.79 5.88 2.02
C PRO A 74 14.26 6.55 3.30
N VAL A 75 13.17 6.02 3.83
CA VAL A 75 12.51 6.54 5.05
C VAL A 75 12.22 5.43 6.05
N ARG A 76 12.05 5.81 7.31
CA ARG A 76 11.41 4.99 8.34
C ARG A 76 10.04 5.55 8.66
N ILE A 77 9.05 4.67 8.72
CA ILE A 77 7.69 4.98 9.17
C ILE A 77 7.51 4.31 10.54
N ARG A 78 7.40 5.11 11.60
CA ARG A 78 7.45 4.64 13.00
C ARG A 78 6.17 5.04 13.73
N PRO A 79 5.47 4.15 14.44
CA PRO A 79 4.27 4.53 15.17
C PRO A 79 4.64 5.49 16.32
N VAL A 80 3.87 6.56 16.53
CA VAL A 80 4.20 7.58 17.55
C VAL A 80 4.24 6.99 18.97
N LEU A 81 3.38 6.00 19.25
CA LEU A 81 3.30 5.33 20.55
C LEU A 81 4.46 4.36 20.80
N SER A 82 5.23 3.99 19.77
CA SER A 82 6.36 3.06 19.91
C SER A 82 7.44 3.38 18.88
N PRO A 83 8.14 4.53 19.03
CA PRO A 83 9.05 5.06 18.01
C PRO A 83 10.32 4.22 17.81
N GLY A 84 10.55 3.19 18.63
CA GLY A 84 11.58 2.17 18.39
C GLY A 84 11.21 1.10 17.36
N LEU A 85 9.94 1.05 16.94
CA LEU A 85 9.44 0.14 15.91
C LEU A 85 9.35 0.86 14.55
N CYS A 86 9.51 0.10 13.49
CA CYS A 86 9.43 0.54 12.09
C CYS A 86 8.43 -0.34 11.34
N LEU A 87 7.67 0.27 10.43
CA LEU A 87 6.83 -0.42 9.46
C LEU A 87 7.71 -1.21 8.49
N THR A 88 7.49 -2.51 8.41
CA THR A 88 8.29 -3.46 7.61
C THR A 88 7.46 -4.71 7.31
N ASP A 89 8.01 -5.65 6.56
CA ASP A 89 7.37 -6.93 6.26
C ASP A 89 7.40 -7.90 7.45
N GLY A 90 6.47 -8.85 7.43
CA GLY A 90 6.34 -9.92 8.42
C GLY A 90 5.08 -10.73 8.19
N HIS A 91 4.71 -11.57 9.15
CA HIS A 91 3.49 -12.39 9.06
C HIS A 91 2.46 -11.94 10.09
N THR A 92 1.19 -12.29 9.88
CA THR A 92 0.17 -12.07 10.90
C THR A 92 0.49 -12.91 12.14
N ARG A 93 0.27 -12.34 13.32
CA ARG A 93 0.61 -12.97 14.61
C ARG A 93 -0.20 -14.24 14.87
N ASP A 94 -1.40 -14.30 14.31
CA ASP A 94 -2.31 -15.44 14.36
C ASP A 94 -2.10 -16.46 13.23
N GLY A 95 -1.19 -16.19 12.28
CA GLY A 95 -0.94 -17.03 11.11
C GLY A 95 -2.13 -17.18 10.15
N ARG A 96 -3.19 -16.35 10.27
CA ARG A 96 -4.40 -16.47 9.44
C ARG A 96 -4.18 -16.18 7.96
N TYR A 97 -3.06 -15.54 7.61
CA TYR A 97 -2.71 -15.21 6.24
C TYR A 97 -1.27 -15.67 5.94
N PRO A 98 -1.06 -16.50 4.89
CA PRO A 98 0.22 -17.17 4.69
C PRO A 98 1.30 -16.27 4.07
N SER A 99 0.91 -15.17 3.42
CA SER A 99 1.84 -14.25 2.77
C SER A 99 2.28 -13.13 3.72
N GLU A 100 3.36 -12.45 3.37
CA GLU A 100 3.85 -11.31 4.14
C GLU A 100 2.85 -10.16 4.12
N VAL A 101 2.78 -9.45 5.24
CA VAL A 101 1.99 -8.24 5.42
C VAL A 101 2.81 -7.19 6.13
N ALA A 102 2.32 -5.97 6.14
CA ALA A 102 2.93 -4.91 6.90
C ALA A 102 2.71 -5.09 8.41
N VAL A 103 3.82 -5.06 9.14
CA VAL A 103 3.89 -5.17 10.59
C VAL A 103 4.85 -4.12 11.15
N HIS A 104 4.92 -4.02 12.47
CA HIS A 104 5.89 -3.18 13.17
C HIS A 104 6.96 -4.07 13.81
N ARG A 105 8.23 -3.90 13.46
CA ARG A 105 9.39 -4.60 14.08
C ARG A 105 10.41 -3.59 14.61
N PRO A 106 11.32 -3.97 15.53
CA PRO A 106 12.42 -3.10 15.94
C PRO A 106 13.15 -2.53 14.72
N CYS A 107 13.37 -1.21 14.71
CA CYS A 107 13.96 -0.53 13.55
C CYS A 107 15.33 -1.08 13.14
N ALA A 108 16.13 -1.60 14.10
CA ALA A 108 17.42 -2.21 13.83
C ALA A 108 17.34 -3.52 13.02
N GLY A 109 16.18 -4.19 13.00
CA GLY A 109 15.92 -5.41 12.24
C GLY A 109 14.78 -5.26 11.22
N ALA A 110 14.45 -4.02 10.85
CA ALA A 110 13.37 -3.73 9.92
C ALA A 110 13.81 -3.69 8.44
N GLU A 111 15.11 -3.77 8.18
CA GLU A 111 15.67 -3.85 6.83
C GLU A 111 16.46 -5.16 6.63
N PRO A 112 16.37 -5.78 5.44
CA PRO A 112 15.42 -5.46 4.37
C PRO A 112 13.96 -5.72 4.80
N PRO A 113 12.96 -5.07 4.16
CA PRO A 113 13.04 -4.20 2.98
C PRO A 113 13.36 -2.73 3.30
N VAL A 114 13.97 -2.05 2.33
CA VAL A 114 14.17 -0.59 2.36
C VAL A 114 12.87 0.11 1.96
N THR A 115 12.39 1.04 2.80
CA THR A 115 11.12 1.76 2.58
C THR A 115 11.31 3.09 1.86
N ARG A 116 10.45 3.39 0.87
CA ARG A 116 10.39 4.68 0.18
C ARG A 116 8.94 5.16 0.01
N LEU A 117 8.75 6.47 0.03
CA LEU A 117 7.50 7.11 -0.39
C LEU A 117 7.62 7.55 -1.84
N VAL A 118 6.98 6.80 -2.74
CA VAL A 118 7.02 7.08 -4.19
C VAL A 118 5.82 7.95 -4.58
N PRO A 119 6.01 9.15 -5.16
CA PRO A 119 4.90 9.99 -5.60
C PRO A 119 3.96 9.27 -6.58
N ALA A 120 2.65 9.42 -6.37
CA ALA A 120 1.59 8.78 -7.16
C ALA A 120 0.60 9.78 -7.79
N GLY A 121 0.96 11.07 -7.81
CA GLY A 121 0.12 12.16 -8.30
C GLY A 121 -0.87 12.69 -7.26
N ASN A 122 -1.40 13.89 -7.48
CA ASN A 122 -2.43 14.54 -6.64
C ASN A 122 -2.07 14.65 -5.14
N GLY A 123 -0.77 14.78 -4.83
CA GLY A 123 -0.28 14.82 -3.44
C GLY A 123 -0.40 13.49 -2.69
N THR A 124 -0.46 12.37 -3.42
CA THR A 124 -0.47 11.03 -2.84
C THR A 124 0.83 10.29 -3.11
N TYR A 125 1.11 9.29 -2.29
CA TYR A 125 2.31 8.46 -2.32
C TYR A 125 1.93 6.98 -2.31
N ARG A 126 2.81 6.13 -2.82
CA ARG A 126 2.81 4.69 -2.54
C ARG A 126 3.95 4.39 -1.59
N VAL A 127 3.68 3.54 -0.60
CA VAL A 127 4.73 2.95 0.22
C VAL A 127 5.34 1.81 -0.59
N SER A 128 6.61 1.97 -0.96
CA SER A 128 7.36 0.99 -1.73
C SER A 128 8.44 0.36 -0.86
N TRP A 129 8.58 -0.94 -1.01
CA TRP A 129 9.59 -1.78 -0.37
C TRP A 129 10.49 -2.40 -1.41
N TYR A 130 11.79 -2.23 -1.23
CA TYR A 130 12.78 -2.95 -2.00
C TYR A 130 13.44 -4.01 -1.12
N HIS A 131 13.26 -5.28 -1.50
CA HIS A 131 13.95 -6.42 -0.91
C HIS A 131 14.97 -6.95 -1.92
N PRO A 132 16.26 -7.15 -1.56
CA PRO A 132 17.29 -7.63 -2.49
C PRO A 132 16.92 -8.94 -3.20
N GLU A 133 16.17 -9.81 -2.52
CA GLU A 133 15.79 -11.13 -3.05
C GLU A 133 14.45 -11.14 -3.80
N HIS A 134 13.55 -10.22 -3.46
CA HIS A 134 12.17 -10.20 -3.99
C HIS A 134 11.90 -9.02 -4.94
N GLY A 135 12.83 -8.09 -5.03
CA GLY A 135 12.70 -6.87 -5.82
C GLY A 135 11.80 -5.83 -5.15
N THR A 136 11.17 -5.01 -5.98
CA THR A 136 10.29 -3.92 -5.52
C THR A 136 8.85 -4.40 -5.39
N GLY A 137 8.27 -4.25 -4.20
CA GLY A 137 6.84 -4.32 -3.92
C GLY A 137 6.28 -2.95 -3.53
N CYS A 138 4.99 -2.74 -3.76
CA CYS A 138 4.25 -1.63 -3.19
C CYS A 138 3.11 -2.16 -2.32
N LEU A 139 2.85 -1.49 -1.21
CA LEU A 139 1.79 -1.92 -0.29
C LEU A 139 0.40 -1.80 -0.95
N VAL A 140 -0.36 -2.88 -0.86
CA VAL A 140 -1.75 -2.97 -1.33
C VAL A 140 -2.63 -3.38 -0.16
N VAL A 141 -3.68 -2.60 0.10
CA VAL A 141 -4.72 -2.94 1.09
C VAL A 141 -5.54 -4.11 0.57
N LEU A 142 -5.60 -5.17 1.37
CA LEU A 142 -6.39 -6.36 1.08
C LEU A 142 -7.86 -6.12 1.47
N THR A 143 -8.79 -6.42 0.57
CA THR A 143 -10.22 -6.12 0.75
C THR A 143 -11.06 -7.34 1.12
N THR A 144 -10.49 -8.54 1.02
CA THR A 144 -11.18 -9.81 1.20
C THR A 144 -10.68 -10.58 2.41
N ALA A 145 -11.58 -11.32 3.07
CA ALA A 145 -11.19 -12.27 4.11
C ALA A 145 -10.26 -13.38 3.55
N PRO A 146 -9.38 -13.98 4.37
CA PRO A 146 -9.20 -13.73 5.80
C PRO A 146 -8.37 -12.48 6.11
N ALA A 147 -7.76 -11.83 5.12
CA ALA A 147 -6.73 -10.80 5.29
C ALA A 147 -7.23 -9.37 5.14
N ARG A 148 -8.56 -9.16 5.21
CA ARG A 148 -9.16 -7.83 5.06
C ARG A 148 -8.45 -6.83 5.98
N ASP A 149 -8.24 -5.63 5.43
CA ASP A 149 -7.63 -4.46 6.07
C ASP A 149 -6.11 -4.57 6.33
N LEU A 150 -5.48 -5.72 6.06
CA LEU A 150 -4.02 -5.84 6.04
C LEU A 150 -3.44 -5.21 4.78
N LEU A 151 -2.14 -4.93 4.80
CA LEU A 151 -1.39 -4.46 3.64
C LEU A 151 -0.35 -5.51 3.24
N GLU A 152 -0.34 -5.91 1.98
CA GLU A 152 0.64 -6.85 1.43
C GLU A 152 1.52 -6.15 0.39
N PRO A 153 2.84 -6.42 0.37
CA PRO A 153 3.69 -5.97 -0.73
C PRO A 153 3.36 -6.74 -2.02
N ARG A 154 2.99 -6.01 -3.08
CA ARG A 154 2.74 -6.56 -4.42
C ARG A 154 3.69 -5.96 -5.44
N ASN A 155 4.22 -6.78 -6.34
CA ASN A 155 5.17 -6.35 -7.38
C ASN A 155 4.56 -5.41 -8.43
N ASP A 156 3.23 -5.48 -8.63
CA ASP A 156 2.53 -4.50 -9.46
C ASP A 156 2.29 -3.20 -8.68
N CYS A 157 3.29 -2.33 -8.69
CA CYS A 157 3.20 -1.02 -8.07
C CYS A 157 2.16 -0.09 -8.69
N THR A 158 1.61 -0.38 -9.88
CA THR A 158 0.53 0.44 -10.44
C THR A 158 -0.77 0.27 -9.65
N ALA A 159 -0.99 -0.94 -9.12
CA ALA A 159 -2.10 -1.28 -8.22
C ALA A 159 -1.85 -0.92 -6.73
N GLY A 160 -0.63 -0.45 -6.39
CA GLY A 160 -0.27 -0.04 -5.04
C GLY A 160 -1.23 1.01 -4.46
N THR A 161 -1.58 0.86 -3.18
CA THR A 161 -2.46 1.78 -2.46
C THR A 161 -1.85 3.17 -2.42
N ARG A 162 -2.67 4.18 -2.75
CA ARG A 162 -2.30 5.59 -2.67
C ARG A 162 -2.64 6.12 -1.28
N PHE A 163 -1.64 6.68 -0.62
CA PHE A 163 -1.77 7.32 0.67
C PHE A 163 -1.64 8.83 0.49
N ARG A 164 -2.56 9.59 1.04
CA ARG A 164 -2.33 10.99 1.36
C ARG A 164 -1.62 11.04 2.71
N VAL A 165 -0.43 11.62 2.73
CA VAL A 165 0.36 11.78 3.96
C VAL A 165 0.11 13.19 4.46
N GLU A 166 -0.59 13.32 5.57
CA GLU A 166 -1.00 14.61 6.14
C GLU A 166 -0.28 14.82 7.46
N ARG A 167 0.25 16.02 7.65
CA ARG A 167 0.81 16.43 8.93
C ARG A 167 -0.33 16.63 9.93
N VAL A 168 -0.15 16.14 11.14
CA VAL A 168 -1.06 16.46 12.25
C VAL A 168 -0.72 17.86 12.73
N HIS A 169 -1.64 18.81 12.53
CA HIS A 169 -1.50 20.18 13.01
C HIS A 169 -2.25 20.33 14.35
N GLY A 170 -1.55 20.75 15.40
CA GLY A 170 -2.15 21.11 16.69
C GLY A 170 -2.10 20.00 17.74
N GLY A 171 -1.24 20.21 18.73
CA GLY A 171 -1.34 19.63 20.07
C GLY A 171 -0.89 20.71 21.06
N ASP A 172 -1.72 20.99 22.07
CA ASP A 172 -1.30 21.80 23.22
C ASP A 172 -0.28 21.00 24.02
N GLY A 173 1.01 21.21 23.73
CA GLY A 173 2.09 20.67 24.54
C GLY A 173 2.62 19.31 24.07
N ALA A 174 3.65 19.35 23.24
CA ALA A 174 4.98 18.90 23.64
C ALA A 174 5.96 19.44 22.61
N ASP A 175 7.08 19.94 23.12
CA ASP A 175 8.25 20.40 22.38
C ASP A 175 8.95 19.18 21.75
N THR A 176 8.26 18.48 20.83
CA THR A 176 8.83 17.40 20.04
C THR A 176 9.13 17.98 18.67
N ASP A 177 10.40 18.17 18.35
CA ASP A 177 10.89 18.64 17.04
C ASP A 177 10.49 17.74 15.86
N ALA A 178 9.79 16.63 16.11
CA ALA A 178 9.40 15.65 15.10
C ALA A 178 7.94 15.78 14.71
N ASP A 179 7.70 15.95 13.41
CA ASP A 179 6.36 16.00 12.83
C ASP A 179 5.64 14.65 12.90
N GLU A 180 4.38 14.68 13.35
CA GLU A 180 3.47 13.54 13.29
C GLU A 180 2.66 13.55 11.98
N TYR A 181 2.38 12.36 11.45
CA TYR A 181 1.68 12.17 10.20
C TYR A 181 0.55 11.14 10.31
N VAL A 182 -0.54 11.38 9.59
CA VAL A 182 -1.58 10.40 9.29
C VAL A 182 -1.47 9.99 7.84
N LEU A 183 -1.53 8.68 7.57
CA LEU A 183 -1.54 8.13 6.21
C LEU A 183 -2.98 7.73 5.85
N ARG A 184 -3.67 8.56 5.08
CA ARG A 184 -5.06 8.33 4.65
C ARG A 184 -5.09 7.56 3.33
N VAL A 185 -5.88 6.50 3.26
CA VAL A 185 -6.17 5.76 2.02
C VAL A 185 -7.28 6.45 1.22
N ASP A 186 -8.30 6.93 1.93
CA ASP A 186 -9.42 7.68 1.40
C ASP A 186 -9.98 8.61 2.50
N ALA A 187 -11.14 9.24 2.26
CA ALA A 187 -11.74 10.19 3.19
C ALA A 187 -12.08 9.58 4.56
N GLY A 188 -12.30 8.27 4.64
CA GLY A 188 -12.76 7.59 5.86
C GLY A 188 -11.79 6.58 6.42
N ARG A 189 -10.72 6.21 5.69
CA ARG A 189 -9.81 5.14 6.11
C ARG A 189 -8.35 5.57 6.23
N CYS A 190 -7.74 5.19 7.34
CA CYS A 190 -6.39 5.55 7.74
C CYS A 190 -5.58 4.30 8.08
N LEU A 191 -4.28 4.36 7.80
CA LEU A 191 -3.31 3.39 8.31
C LEU A 191 -3.16 3.56 9.83
N GLY A 192 -3.06 2.46 10.55
CA GLY A 192 -2.66 2.44 11.96
C GLY A 192 -2.16 1.08 12.39
N ALA A 193 -1.66 0.99 13.61
CA ALA A 193 -1.40 -0.29 14.26
C ALA A 193 -2.71 -1.04 14.53
N ALA A 194 -2.69 -2.37 14.51
CA ALA A 194 -3.84 -3.20 14.89
C ALA A 194 -4.22 -3.01 16.38
N ASP A 195 -3.21 -2.87 17.22
CA ASP A 195 -3.37 -2.66 18.66
C ASP A 195 -3.28 -1.17 19.03
N ALA A 196 -3.85 -0.79 20.16
CA ALA A 196 -3.77 0.58 20.66
C ALA A 196 -2.34 0.97 21.03
N GLU A 197 -1.54 0.02 21.54
CA GLU A 197 -0.12 0.16 21.82
C GLU A 197 0.64 -0.89 20.99
N PRO A 198 1.27 -0.49 19.87
CA PRO A 198 1.95 -1.44 19.00
C PRO A 198 3.16 -2.07 19.68
N ALA A 199 3.21 -3.41 19.68
CA ALA A 199 4.38 -4.18 20.06
C ALA A 199 5.08 -4.73 18.81
N GLU A 200 6.23 -5.37 19.01
CA GLU A 200 6.88 -6.13 17.94
C GLU A 200 5.92 -7.16 17.34
N GLY A 201 5.85 -7.19 16.00
CA GLY A 201 4.97 -8.06 15.23
C GLY A 201 3.53 -7.55 15.09
N THR A 202 3.13 -6.46 15.77
CA THR A 202 1.78 -5.91 15.59
C THR A 202 1.57 -5.48 14.15
N GLU A 203 0.49 -5.96 13.53
CA GLU A 203 0.15 -5.66 12.14
C GLU A 203 -0.16 -4.17 11.95
N ALA A 204 0.18 -3.65 10.77
CA ALA A 204 -0.37 -2.40 10.28
C ALA A 204 -1.65 -2.71 9.50
N VAL A 205 -2.69 -1.94 9.78
CA VAL A 205 -4.05 -2.16 9.27
C VAL A 205 -4.66 -0.86 8.78
N VAL A 206 -5.58 -0.96 7.83
CA VAL A 206 -6.38 0.17 7.37
C VAL A 206 -7.76 0.12 8.00
N ARG A 207 -8.07 1.10 8.86
CA ARG A 207 -9.34 1.16 9.60
C ARG A 207 -9.99 2.53 9.43
N ALA A 208 -11.18 2.69 9.98
CA ALA A 208 -11.82 4.00 10.06
C ALA A 208 -10.86 5.01 10.70
N CYS A 209 -10.73 6.19 10.10
CA CYS A 209 -9.90 7.26 10.63
C CYS A 209 -10.42 7.73 11.99
N THR A 210 -9.51 7.90 12.94
CA THR A 210 -9.76 8.49 14.26
C THR A 210 -8.59 9.41 14.62
N ASP A 211 -8.73 10.20 15.69
CA ASP A 211 -7.64 11.02 16.21
C ASP A 211 -6.69 10.24 17.13
N ALA A 212 -6.87 8.92 17.23
CA ALA A 212 -6.11 8.06 18.13
C ALA A 212 -4.62 8.04 17.76
N PRO A 213 -3.69 8.09 18.73
CA PRO A 213 -2.26 8.04 18.46
C PRO A 213 -1.82 6.76 17.74
N ALA A 214 -2.55 5.65 17.85
CA ALA A 214 -2.29 4.41 17.12
C ALA A 214 -2.40 4.54 15.57
N GLN A 215 -2.95 5.65 15.05
CA GLN A 215 -3.00 5.96 13.61
C GLN A 215 -2.01 7.05 13.18
N ARG A 216 -1.13 7.47 14.09
CA ARG A 216 -0.14 8.51 13.84
C ARG A 216 1.26 7.91 13.75
N TYR A 217 2.04 8.47 12.85
CA TYR A 217 3.39 8.00 12.53
C TYR A 217 4.38 9.14 12.49
N LEU A 218 5.60 8.87 12.94
CA LEU A 218 6.77 9.67 12.63
C LEU A 218 7.35 9.16 11.32
N ILE A 219 7.61 10.07 10.38
CA ILE A 219 8.24 9.75 9.09
C ILE A 219 9.51 10.58 8.99
N GLY A 220 10.64 9.90 8.81
CA GLY A 220 11.95 10.53 8.69
C GLY A 220 12.90 9.70 7.84
N PRO A 221 14.11 10.21 7.54
CA PRO A 221 15.11 9.46 6.81
C PRO A 221 15.42 8.13 7.54
N SER A 222 15.71 7.08 6.78
CA SER A 222 16.34 5.92 7.39
C SER A 222 17.80 6.26 7.66
N ASP A 223 18.20 6.31 8.93
CA ASP A 223 19.63 6.28 9.26
C ASP A 223 20.21 4.98 8.66
N GLY A 224 21.18 5.16 7.77
CA GLY A 224 21.90 4.08 7.09
C GLY A 224 23.03 3.49 7.93
#